data_AF-A0A6L8C4T1-F1
#
_entry.id   AF-A0A6L8C4T1-F1
#
_cell.length_a   1.000
_cell.length_b   1.000
_cell.length_c   1.000
_cell.angle_alpha   90.00
_cell.angle_beta   90.00
_cell.angle_gamma   90.00
#
_symmetry.space_group_name_H-M   'P 1'
#
loop_
_entity.id
_entity.type
_entity.pdbx_description
1 polymer ?
#
loop_
_entity_poly.entity_id
_entity_poly.type
_entity_poly.pdbx_seq_one_letter_code
_entity_poly.pdbx_strand_id
1 'polypeptide(L)'
;ICNACRYCEGFCSVFPAMFAERSFTDSSIIQLANLCHNCRGCYYACQYTPPHEFAINLPAALDEVRYDSWKKFSWPQGFANMFDRSGMIMVVILACSLAFLFWLVNTFIPEEGEGFYAHMSHGFMVMIFLPSFLLPLIATGVSINRYWRYIGGKKMTLTELWKASLEAITLRNLKGGHGDGCNFEDEDRFTKTRSALHKMTFWGFLMCFGSTTAGTILHYAFGLEAPYSWYSLPKLLGVPGGVLLCLGTGGLAWLKTKADPNLGVARIWSSEMAFILLLFSVSATGLLLYAATGTALVEWFLPIHLGTVLTFFLVTPYSKMIHGFYRMAALVKNQTRSG
;
A
#
# COMPACT_ATOMS: atom_id res chain seq x y z
N ILE A 1 -12.03 -28.68 -4.99
CA ILE A 1 -11.51 -29.36 -3.78
C ILE A 1 -11.85 -28.59 -2.50
N CYS A 2 -11.33 -27.38 -2.28
CA CYS A 2 -11.56 -26.62 -1.03
C CYS A 2 -13.04 -26.42 -0.65
N ASN A 3 -13.92 -26.15 -1.63
CA ASN A 3 -15.37 -25.97 -1.39
C ASN A 3 -16.08 -27.25 -0.90
N ALA A 4 -15.57 -28.43 -1.27
CA ALA A 4 -16.12 -29.72 -0.83
C ALA A 4 -15.58 -30.11 0.56
N CYS A 5 -14.28 -29.94 0.79
CA CYS A 5 -13.61 -30.33 2.04
C CYS A 5 -13.99 -29.44 3.24
N ARG A 6 -14.07 -28.12 3.04
CA ARG A 6 -14.44 -27.09 4.04
C ARG A 6 -13.64 -27.04 5.36
N TYR A 7 -12.66 -27.93 5.58
CA TYR A 7 -11.87 -27.99 6.81
C TYR A 7 -11.23 -26.66 7.23
N CYS A 8 -10.77 -25.88 6.25
CA CYS A 8 -10.06 -24.63 6.51
C CYS A 8 -10.96 -23.44 6.90
N GLU A 9 -12.28 -23.60 7.03
CA GLU A 9 -13.24 -22.52 7.31
C GLU A 9 -12.84 -21.66 8.51
N GLY A 10 -12.48 -22.31 9.62
CA GLY A 10 -12.05 -21.65 10.85
C GLY A 10 -10.67 -21.00 10.77
N PHE A 11 -9.88 -21.24 9.72
CA PHE A 11 -8.51 -20.73 9.59
C PHE A 11 -8.43 -19.45 8.77
N CYS A 12 -9.38 -19.21 7.85
CA CYS A 12 -9.32 -18.04 6.98
C CYS A 12 -10.69 -17.40 6.75
N SER A 13 -10.76 -16.11 7.03
CA SER A 13 -11.94 -15.25 6.83
C SER A 13 -12.44 -15.14 5.39
N VAL A 14 -11.71 -15.67 4.40
CA VAL A 14 -12.13 -15.71 2.99
C VAL A 14 -13.05 -16.91 2.72
N PHE A 15 -12.92 -18.01 3.48
CA PHE A 15 -13.69 -19.22 3.21
C PHE A 15 -15.20 -19.03 3.29
N PRO A 16 -15.77 -18.27 4.24
CA PRO A 16 -17.19 -17.96 4.23
C PRO A 16 -17.66 -17.32 2.90
N ALA A 17 -16.86 -16.40 2.34
CA ALA A 17 -17.16 -15.80 1.04
C ALA A 17 -17.01 -16.79 -0.11
N MET A 18 -16.03 -17.71 -0.03
CA MET A 18 -15.80 -18.75 -1.02
C MET A 18 -16.92 -19.81 -1.04
N PHE A 19 -17.44 -20.21 0.12
CA PHE A 19 -18.49 -21.22 0.23
C PHE A 19 -19.89 -20.71 -0.14
N ALA A 20 -20.07 -19.38 -0.16
CA ALA A 20 -21.27 -18.76 -0.72
C ALA A 20 -21.33 -18.86 -2.26
N GLU A 21 -20.23 -19.18 -2.93
CA GLU A 21 -20.19 -19.35 -4.38
C GLU A 21 -20.67 -20.74 -4.79
N ARG A 22 -21.61 -20.79 -5.74
CA ARG A 22 -22.08 -22.04 -6.36
C ARG A 22 -21.12 -22.56 -7.42
N SER A 23 -20.43 -21.66 -8.10
CA SER A 23 -19.41 -21.95 -9.12
C SER A 23 -18.35 -20.86 -9.10
N PHE A 24 -17.12 -21.20 -9.48
CA PHE A 24 -15.99 -20.28 -9.47
C PHE A 24 -15.71 -19.77 -10.88
N THR A 25 -16.19 -18.55 -11.16
CA THR A 25 -15.82 -17.77 -12.35
C THR A 25 -14.56 -16.96 -12.09
N ASP A 26 -13.87 -16.52 -13.14
CA ASP A 26 -12.72 -15.58 -13.02
C ASP A 26 -13.03 -14.37 -12.14
N SER A 27 -14.24 -13.81 -12.26
CA SER A 27 -14.69 -12.65 -11.48
C SER A 27 -14.75 -12.95 -9.97
N SER A 28 -15.23 -14.14 -9.60
CA SER A 28 -15.29 -14.60 -8.21
C SER A 28 -13.90 -14.92 -7.66
N ILE A 29 -13.05 -15.58 -8.44
CA ILE A 29 -11.68 -15.92 -8.01
C ILE A 29 -10.86 -14.64 -7.78
N ILE A 30 -10.95 -13.65 -8.68
CA ILE A 30 -10.28 -12.35 -8.53
C ILE A 30 -10.77 -11.60 -7.30
N GLN A 31 -12.09 -11.62 -7.01
CA GLN A 31 -12.61 -11.01 -5.79
C GLN A 31 -12.04 -11.72 -4.54
N LEU A 32 -12.10 -13.05 -4.49
CA LEU A 32 -11.60 -13.85 -3.35
C LEU A 32 -10.09 -13.64 -3.14
N ALA A 33 -9.32 -13.56 -4.22
CA ALA A 33 -7.88 -13.26 -4.19
C ALA A 33 -7.58 -11.90 -3.52
N ASN A 34 -8.43 -10.89 -3.77
CA ASN A 34 -8.33 -9.55 -3.14
C ASN A 34 -8.90 -9.49 -1.71
N LEU A 35 -9.68 -10.49 -1.27
CA LEU A 35 -10.04 -10.69 0.14
C LEU A 35 -8.95 -11.45 0.91
N CYS A 36 -8.18 -12.30 0.24
CA CYS A 36 -7.06 -13.03 0.82
C CYS A 36 -5.97 -12.06 1.31
N HIS A 37 -5.35 -12.37 2.46
CA HIS A 37 -4.18 -11.65 2.98
C HIS A 37 -2.88 -12.44 2.84
N ASN A 38 -2.93 -13.63 2.25
CA ASN A 38 -1.82 -14.60 2.29
C ASN A 38 -1.38 -14.85 3.75
N CYS A 39 -2.32 -15.29 4.59
CA CYS A 39 -2.09 -15.57 6.02
C CYS A 39 -1.54 -16.96 6.31
N ARG A 40 -1.56 -17.85 5.31
CA ARG A 40 -0.93 -19.18 5.30
C ARG A 40 -1.46 -20.22 6.31
N GLY A 41 -2.26 -19.83 7.29
CA GLY A 41 -2.89 -20.80 8.21
C GLY A 41 -3.73 -21.87 7.49
N CYS A 42 -4.36 -21.53 6.36
CA CYS A 42 -5.07 -22.51 5.55
C CYS A 42 -4.17 -23.50 4.80
N TYR A 43 -2.89 -23.19 4.60
CA TYR A 43 -1.92 -24.13 4.02
C TYR A 43 -1.49 -25.15 5.07
N TYR A 44 -1.01 -24.69 6.22
CA TYR A 44 -0.53 -25.58 7.29
C TYR A 44 -1.63 -26.48 7.88
N ALA A 45 -2.90 -26.08 7.79
CA ALA A 45 -4.03 -26.92 8.20
C ALA A 45 -4.54 -27.88 7.10
N CYS A 46 -4.10 -27.75 5.86
CA CYS A 46 -4.70 -28.45 4.72
C CYS A 46 -4.10 -29.86 4.54
N GLN A 47 -4.98 -30.87 4.61
CA GLN A 47 -4.66 -32.29 4.40
C GLN A 47 -4.19 -32.64 2.98
N TYR A 48 -4.38 -31.70 2.03
CA TYR A 48 -4.05 -31.88 0.62
C TYR A 48 -2.77 -31.13 0.20
N THR A 49 -2.02 -30.58 1.16
CA THR A 49 -0.66 -30.07 0.92
C THR A 49 0.31 -31.24 0.68
N PRO A 50 1.53 -30.98 0.13
CA PRO A 50 2.55 -32.02 0.03
C PRO A 50 2.75 -32.75 1.38
N PRO A 51 2.91 -34.09 1.38
CA PRO A 51 3.16 -34.96 0.22
C PRO A 51 1.90 -35.47 -0.52
N HIS A 52 0.69 -34.97 -0.20
CA HIS A 52 -0.52 -35.38 -0.93
C HIS A 52 -0.42 -35.03 -2.43
N GLU A 53 -0.91 -35.91 -3.31
CA GLU A 53 -0.80 -35.79 -4.78
C GLU A 53 -1.36 -34.47 -5.35
N PHE A 54 -2.45 -33.95 -4.77
CA PHE A 54 -3.03 -32.67 -5.15
C PHE A 54 -2.11 -31.45 -4.89
N ALA A 55 -1.16 -31.56 -3.95
CA ALA A 55 -0.18 -30.53 -3.61
C ALA A 55 -0.77 -29.10 -3.52
N ILE A 56 -1.89 -28.94 -2.81
CA ILE A 56 -2.66 -27.69 -2.78
C ILE A 56 -1.86 -26.58 -2.09
N ASN A 57 -1.52 -25.53 -2.85
CA ASN A 57 -0.96 -24.29 -2.32
C ASN A 57 -1.90 -23.11 -2.58
N LEU A 58 -3.01 -23.06 -1.82
CA LEU A 58 -4.02 -22.02 -1.97
C LEU A 58 -3.48 -20.60 -1.72
N PRO A 59 -2.58 -20.34 -0.74
CA PRO A 59 -2.04 -19.00 -0.56
C PRO A 59 -1.26 -18.50 -1.78
N ALA A 60 -0.39 -19.34 -2.37
CA ALA A 60 0.35 -18.96 -3.58
C ALA A 60 -0.59 -18.73 -4.78
N ALA A 61 -1.55 -19.64 -5.00
CA ALA A 61 -2.51 -19.51 -6.09
C ALA A 61 -3.34 -18.21 -6.01
N LEU A 62 -3.83 -17.85 -4.83
CA LEU A 62 -4.58 -16.60 -4.65
C LEU A 62 -3.68 -15.35 -4.65
N ASP A 63 -2.42 -15.46 -4.25
CA ASP A 63 -1.44 -14.37 -4.36
C ASP A 63 -1.13 -14.05 -5.83
N GLU A 64 -0.99 -15.08 -6.67
CA GLU A 64 -0.80 -14.94 -8.11
C GLU A 64 -2.00 -14.28 -8.79
N VAL A 65 -3.22 -14.78 -8.56
CA VAL A 65 -4.43 -14.16 -9.11
C VAL A 65 -4.58 -12.72 -8.63
N ARG A 66 -4.24 -12.43 -7.37
CA ARG A 66 -4.29 -11.07 -6.83
C ARG A 66 -3.31 -10.16 -7.57
N TYR A 67 -2.07 -10.58 -7.71
CA TYR A 67 -1.06 -9.79 -8.41
C TYR A 67 -1.41 -9.57 -9.89
N ASP A 68 -1.85 -10.62 -10.58
CA ASP A 68 -2.27 -10.52 -11.98
C ASP A 68 -3.45 -9.57 -12.15
N SER A 69 -4.34 -9.50 -11.14
CA SER A 69 -5.43 -8.52 -11.11
C SER A 69 -4.92 -7.07 -11.02
N TRP A 70 -3.79 -6.82 -10.33
CA TRP A 70 -3.18 -5.48 -10.27
C TRP A 70 -2.83 -5.04 -11.68
N LYS A 71 -1.99 -5.81 -12.37
CA LYS A 71 -1.60 -5.54 -13.76
C LYS A 71 -2.80 -5.43 -14.70
N LYS A 72 -3.78 -6.34 -14.61
CA LYS A 72 -4.94 -6.41 -15.51
C LYS A 72 -5.81 -5.15 -15.47
N PHE A 73 -5.96 -4.54 -14.30
CA PHE A 73 -6.87 -3.41 -14.11
C PHE A 73 -6.14 -2.06 -14.04
N SER A 74 -4.84 -2.05 -13.76
CA SER A 74 -4.03 -0.82 -13.77
C SER A 74 -4.11 -0.08 -15.11
N TRP A 75 -4.19 1.24 -15.04
CA TRP A 75 -4.21 2.12 -16.20
C TRP A 75 -3.21 3.27 -16.03
N PRO A 76 -2.51 3.69 -17.11
CA PRO A 76 -2.43 3.06 -18.42
C PRO A 76 -1.71 1.70 -18.43
N GLN A 77 -2.13 0.81 -19.33
CA GLN A 77 -1.63 -0.58 -19.36
C GLN A 77 -0.13 -0.67 -19.72
N GLY A 78 0.39 0.26 -20.52
CA GLY A 78 1.81 0.29 -20.90
C GLY A 78 2.74 0.41 -19.68
N PHE A 79 2.42 1.30 -18.74
CA PHE A 79 3.19 1.46 -17.51
C PHE A 79 3.03 0.26 -16.58
N ALA A 80 1.84 -0.33 -16.48
CA ALA A 80 1.63 -1.56 -15.72
C ALA A 80 2.51 -2.72 -16.25
N ASN A 81 2.61 -2.87 -17.57
CA ASN A 81 3.47 -3.89 -18.18
C ASN A 81 4.96 -3.64 -17.96
N MET A 82 5.39 -2.37 -17.91
CA MET A 82 6.77 -2.01 -17.61
C MET A 82 7.13 -2.28 -16.14
N PHE A 83 6.23 -1.92 -15.23
CA PHE A 83 6.39 -2.15 -13.79
C PHE A 83 6.39 -3.64 -13.43
N ASP A 84 5.56 -4.44 -14.09
CA ASP A 84 5.53 -5.90 -13.93
C ASP A 84 6.87 -6.57 -14.26
N ARG A 85 7.59 -6.07 -15.28
CA ARG A 85 8.89 -6.62 -15.70
C ARG A 85 10.05 -6.17 -14.80
N SER A 86 10.06 -4.90 -14.39
CA SER A 86 11.25 -4.25 -13.83
C SER A 86 10.94 -3.34 -12.63
N GLY A 87 9.87 -3.61 -11.87
CA GLY A 87 9.35 -2.69 -10.84
C GLY A 87 10.38 -2.23 -9.81
N MET A 88 11.25 -3.12 -9.34
CA MET A 88 12.34 -2.75 -8.41
C MET A 88 13.29 -1.74 -9.04
N ILE A 89 13.79 -2.03 -10.25
CA ILE A 89 14.72 -1.17 -10.97
C ILE A 89 14.07 0.19 -11.25
N MET A 90 12.80 0.20 -11.66
CA MET A 90 12.05 1.43 -11.89
C MET A 90 11.96 2.30 -10.63
N VAL A 91 11.63 1.71 -9.47
CA VAL A 91 11.54 2.43 -8.20
C VAL A 91 12.89 3.05 -7.84
N VAL A 92 13.98 2.29 -7.94
CA VAL A 92 15.33 2.78 -7.61
C VAL A 92 15.77 3.89 -8.56
N ILE A 93 15.65 3.67 -9.87
CA ILE A 93 16.06 4.66 -10.88
C ILE A 93 15.25 5.94 -10.71
N LEU A 94 13.92 5.87 -10.58
CA LEU A 94 13.07 7.05 -10.39
C LEU A 94 13.45 7.81 -9.11
N ALA A 95 13.61 7.11 -7.98
CA ALA A 95 13.97 7.74 -6.71
C ALA A 95 15.31 8.46 -6.80
N CYS A 96 16.35 7.79 -7.33
CA CYS A 96 17.68 8.37 -7.50
C CYS A 96 17.68 9.52 -8.51
N SER A 97 17.03 9.35 -9.67
CA SER A 97 17.01 10.38 -10.72
C SER A 97 16.25 11.63 -10.28
N LEU A 98 15.13 11.47 -9.56
CA LEU A 98 14.35 12.59 -9.08
C LEU A 98 15.05 13.29 -7.91
N ALA A 99 15.65 12.55 -6.99
CA ALA A 99 16.47 13.14 -5.92
C ALA A 99 17.65 13.93 -6.51
N PHE A 100 18.33 13.38 -7.50
CA PHE A 100 19.42 14.07 -8.20
C PHE A 100 18.94 15.31 -8.96
N LEU A 101 17.80 15.23 -9.65
CA LEU A 101 17.19 16.37 -10.33
C LEU A 101 16.85 17.50 -9.35
N PHE A 102 16.23 17.18 -8.21
CA PHE A 102 15.92 18.17 -7.19
C PHE A 102 17.18 18.77 -6.56
N TRP A 103 18.25 17.97 -6.41
CA TRP A 103 19.53 18.47 -5.92
C TRP A 103 20.17 19.45 -6.92
N LEU A 104 20.15 19.13 -8.22
CA LEU A 104 20.61 20.06 -9.26
C LEU A 104 19.82 21.36 -9.23
N VAL A 105 18.49 21.27 -9.14
CA VAL A 105 17.62 22.44 -9.05
C VAL A 105 17.96 23.29 -7.84
N ASN A 106 18.10 22.68 -6.67
CA ASN A 106 18.45 23.37 -5.43
C ASN A 106 19.85 24.01 -5.47
N THR A 107 20.79 23.43 -6.22
CA THR A 107 22.18 23.94 -6.32
C THR A 107 22.31 25.07 -7.35
N PHE A 108 21.60 25.00 -8.47
CA PHE A 108 21.85 25.84 -9.64
C PHE A 108 20.77 26.90 -9.91
N ILE A 109 19.58 26.81 -9.29
CA ILE A 109 18.56 27.85 -9.40
C ILE A 109 18.70 28.82 -8.22
N PRO A 110 18.89 30.14 -8.46
CA PRO A 110 19.07 31.12 -7.41
C PRO A 110 17.94 31.11 -6.38
N GLU A 111 18.29 31.29 -5.11
CA GLU A 111 17.32 31.36 -4.02
C GLU A 111 16.50 32.65 -4.11
N GLU A 112 15.17 32.53 -4.18
CA GLU A 112 14.23 33.65 -4.02
C GLU A 112 13.16 33.26 -2.99
N GLY A 113 13.15 33.91 -1.81
CA GLY A 113 12.14 33.70 -0.75
C GLY A 113 12.71 33.53 0.66
N GLU A 114 11.84 33.35 1.66
CA GLU A 114 12.22 33.03 3.05
C GLU A 114 11.91 31.57 3.41
N GLY A 115 12.71 30.99 4.31
CA GLY A 115 12.49 29.63 4.83
C GLY A 115 12.62 28.54 3.76
N PHE A 116 11.64 27.64 3.69
CA PHE A 116 11.66 26.49 2.76
C PHE A 116 11.61 26.91 1.29
N TYR A 117 11.03 28.08 0.99
CA TYR A 117 10.91 28.58 -0.37
C TYR A 117 12.20 29.18 -0.92
N ALA A 118 13.18 29.51 -0.05
CA ALA A 118 14.53 29.89 -0.47
C ALA A 118 15.19 28.76 -1.28
N HIS A 119 14.97 27.51 -0.86
CA HIS A 119 15.58 26.34 -1.49
C HIS A 119 14.84 25.86 -2.75
N MET A 120 13.56 26.19 -2.90
CA MET A 120 12.76 25.84 -4.07
C MET A 120 11.50 26.70 -4.14
N SER A 121 11.26 27.37 -5.27
CA SER A 121 10.10 28.26 -5.40
C SER A 121 8.78 27.49 -5.32
N HIS A 122 7.77 28.13 -4.72
CA HIS A 122 6.42 27.56 -4.60
C HIS A 122 5.82 27.21 -5.97
N GLY A 123 6.01 28.07 -6.98
CA GLY A 123 5.53 27.81 -8.34
C GLY A 123 6.12 26.55 -8.96
N PHE A 124 7.42 26.31 -8.77
CA PHE A 124 8.08 25.08 -9.23
C PHE A 124 7.53 23.83 -8.55
N MET A 125 7.28 23.89 -7.23
CA MET A 125 6.64 22.79 -6.51
C MET A 125 5.27 22.47 -7.07
N VAL A 126 4.42 23.48 -7.27
CA VAL A 126 3.06 23.28 -7.80
C VAL A 126 3.12 22.66 -9.20
N MET A 127 3.98 23.17 -10.08
CA MET A 127 4.08 22.67 -11.46
C MET A 127 4.47 21.18 -11.54
N ILE A 128 5.34 20.69 -10.66
CA ILE A 128 5.80 19.30 -10.68
C ILE A 128 4.90 18.39 -9.85
N PHE A 129 4.56 18.78 -8.63
CA PHE A 129 3.84 17.91 -7.70
C PHE A 129 2.34 17.81 -8.03
N LEU A 130 1.70 18.88 -8.51
CA LEU A 130 0.27 18.84 -8.84
C LEU A 130 -0.07 17.78 -9.90
N PRO A 131 0.56 17.76 -11.10
CA PRO A 131 0.27 16.71 -12.08
C PRO A 131 0.72 15.34 -11.60
N SER A 132 1.85 15.26 -10.88
CA SER A 132 2.38 14.00 -10.37
C SER A 132 1.56 13.43 -9.20
N PHE A 133 0.68 14.23 -8.60
CA PHE A 133 -0.31 13.78 -7.62
C PHE A 133 -1.65 13.44 -8.29
N LEU A 134 -2.17 14.33 -9.16
CA LEU A 134 -3.47 14.16 -9.79
C LEU A 134 -3.50 13.00 -10.80
N LEU A 135 -2.47 12.84 -11.64
CA LEU A 135 -2.46 11.80 -12.66
C LEU A 135 -2.46 10.38 -12.06
N PRO A 136 -1.65 10.05 -11.04
CA PRO A 136 -1.74 8.75 -10.36
C PRO A 136 -3.07 8.51 -9.65
N LEU A 137 -3.72 9.55 -9.12
CA LEU A 137 -5.06 9.42 -8.52
C LEU A 137 -6.12 9.11 -9.58
N ILE A 138 -6.09 9.80 -10.72
CA ILE A 138 -6.97 9.51 -11.86
C ILE A 138 -6.72 8.08 -12.35
N ALA A 139 -5.46 7.68 -12.52
CA ALA A 139 -5.08 6.33 -12.89
C ALA A 139 -5.62 5.28 -11.92
N THR A 140 -5.48 5.52 -10.62
CA THR A 140 -6.03 4.67 -9.56
C THR A 140 -7.55 4.59 -9.64
N GLY A 141 -8.24 5.72 -9.82
CA GLY A 141 -9.70 5.77 -9.97
C GLY A 141 -10.22 4.98 -11.18
N VAL A 142 -9.56 5.13 -12.34
CA VAL A 142 -9.87 4.33 -13.54
C VAL A 142 -9.64 2.84 -13.27
N SER A 143 -8.55 2.49 -12.59
CA SER A 143 -8.19 1.11 -12.29
C SER A 143 -9.21 0.45 -11.34
N ILE A 144 -9.64 1.17 -10.30
CA ILE A 144 -10.72 0.74 -9.38
C ILE A 144 -12.02 0.54 -10.14
N ASN A 145 -12.41 1.48 -11.02
CA ASN A 145 -13.64 1.36 -11.79
C ASN A 145 -13.63 0.14 -12.72
N ARG A 146 -12.49 -0.13 -13.38
CA ARG A 146 -12.30 -1.34 -14.21
C ARG A 146 -12.44 -2.61 -13.38
N TYR A 147 -11.77 -2.67 -12.24
CA TYR A 147 -11.88 -3.78 -11.29
C TYR A 147 -13.32 -3.99 -10.81
N TRP A 148 -13.98 -2.92 -10.36
CA TRP A 148 -15.36 -2.93 -9.84
C TRP A 148 -16.35 -3.49 -10.86
N ARG A 149 -16.27 -3.03 -12.12
CA ARG A 149 -17.12 -3.52 -13.21
C ARG A 149 -16.83 -4.99 -13.52
N TYR A 150 -15.55 -5.39 -13.52
CA TYR A 150 -15.16 -6.77 -13.82
C TYR A 150 -15.67 -7.76 -12.78
N ILE A 151 -15.58 -7.42 -11.50
CA ILE A 151 -16.12 -8.26 -10.43
C ILE A 151 -17.66 -8.19 -10.36
N GLY A 152 -18.35 -7.48 -11.26
CA GLY A 152 -19.81 -7.37 -11.25
C GLY A 152 -20.35 -6.57 -10.06
N GLY A 153 -19.64 -5.51 -9.67
CA GLY A 153 -20.07 -4.59 -8.63
C GLY A 153 -21.43 -3.94 -8.94
N LYS A 154 -22.29 -3.85 -7.94
CA LYS A 154 -23.67 -3.33 -8.05
C LYS A 154 -23.81 -1.94 -7.41
N LYS A 155 -25.02 -1.38 -7.34
CA LYS A 155 -25.25 -0.21 -6.49
C LYS A 155 -25.00 -0.61 -5.03
N MET A 156 -24.24 0.20 -4.31
CA MET A 156 -23.93 0.00 -2.89
C MET A 156 -24.67 1.03 -2.04
N THR A 157 -25.05 0.62 -0.85
CA THR A 157 -25.62 1.48 0.20
C THR A 157 -24.51 2.05 1.08
N LEU A 158 -24.79 3.15 1.78
CA LEU A 158 -23.86 3.72 2.77
C LEU A 158 -23.55 2.73 3.89
N THR A 159 -24.51 1.88 4.28
CA THR A 159 -24.34 0.86 5.31
C THR A 159 -23.33 -0.21 4.90
N GLU A 160 -23.39 -0.70 3.66
CA GLU A 160 -22.44 -1.69 3.14
C GLU A 160 -21.04 -1.10 3.03
N LEU A 161 -20.93 0.15 2.57
CA LEU A 161 -19.66 0.86 2.50
C LEU A 161 -19.06 1.07 3.89
N TRP A 162 -19.87 1.43 4.89
CA TRP A 162 -19.43 1.58 6.27
C TRP A 162 -18.95 0.26 6.88
N LYS A 163 -19.71 -0.84 6.69
CA LYS A 163 -19.30 -2.19 7.14
C LYS A 163 -17.98 -2.61 6.50
N ALA A 164 -17.83 -2.45 5.19
CA ALA A 164 -16.59 -2.76 4.48
C ALA A 164 -15.41 -1.89 4.99
N SER A 165 -15.67 -0.61 5.28
CA SER A 165 -14.67 0.30 5.84
C SER A 165 -14.20 -0.13 7.22
N LEU A 166 -15.13 -0.53 8.10
CA LEU A 166 -14.80 -1.07 9.42
C LEU A 166 -13.99 -2.37 9.31
N GLU A 167 -14.33 -3.27 8.39
CA GLU A 167 -13.55 -4.49 8.15
C GLU A 167 -12.13 -4.19 7.66
N ALA A 168 -11.96 -3.20 6.79
CA ALA A 168 -10.67 -2.75 6.31
C ALA A 168 -9.83 -2.13 7.43
N ILE A 169 -10.37 -1.19 8.20
CA ILE A 169 -9.65 -0.49 9.28
C ILE A 169 -9.27 -1.45 10.42
N THR A 170 -10.16 -2.36 10.78
CA THR A 170 -9.89 -3.36 11.85
C THR A 170 -8.97 -4.49 11.39
N LEU A 171 -8.67 -4.55 10.08
CA LEU A 171 -8.00 -5.65 9.39
C LEU A 171 -8.62 -6.99 9.78
N ARG A 172 -9.97 -7.08 9.76
CA ARG A 172 -10.73 -8.26 10.21
C ARG A 172 -10.18 -9.54 9.57
N ASN A 173 -9.94 -9.50 8.27
CA ASN A 173 -9.49 -10.67 7.53
C ASN A 173 -8.04 -11.09 7.82
N LEU A 174 -7.22 -10.19 8.38
CA LEU A 174 -5.82 -10.44 8.74
C LEU A 174 -5.71 -11.05 10.15
N LYS A 175 -6.81 -11.22 10.88
CA LYS A 175 -6.83 -11.89 12.19
C LYS A 175 -6.92 -13.43 12.07
N GLY A 176 -6.97 -13.97 10.85
CA GLY A 176 -7.33 -15.38 10.63
C GLY A 176 -8.83 -15.61 10.83
N GLY A 177 -9.29 -16.85 10.65
CA GLY A 177 -10.69 -17.22 10.90
C GLY A 177 -11.03 -17.30 12.40
N HIS A 178 -10.09 -17.78 13.22
CA HIS A 178 -10.22 -17.96 14.68
C HIS A 178 -9.81 -16.73 15.49
N GLY A 179 -9.12 -15.75 14.89
CA GLY A 179 -8.79 -14.46 15.53
C GLY A 179 -7.38 -14.35 16.13
N ASP A 180 -6.57 -15.41 16.08
CA ASP A 180 -5.22 -15.41 16.68
C ASP A 180 -4.13 -14.86 15.75
N GLY A 181 -4.47 -14.53 14.51
CA GLY A 181 -3.56 -13.94 13.53
C GLY A 181 -3.21 -14.88 12.38
N CYS A 182 -1.96 -14.86 11.93
CA CYS A 182 -1.51 -15.55 10.72
C CYS A 182 -0.19 -16.30 10.96
N ASN A 183 0.03 -17.41 10.26
CA ASN A 183 1.29 -18.17 10.22
C ASN A 183 2.20 -17.62 9.11
N PHE A 184 2.50 -16.32 9.16
CA PHE A 184 3.21 -15.70 8.05
C PHE A 184 4.72 -15.95 8.12
N GLU A 185 5.30 -15.77 9.30
CA GLU A 185 6.72 -15.91 9.61
C GLU A 185 7.10 -17.22 10.31
N ASP A 186 6.09 -17.97 10.79
CA ASP A 186 6.24 -19.15 11.63
C ASP A 186 5.10 -20.12 11.30
N GLU A 187 5.44 -21.36 10.96
CA GLU A 187 4.47 -22.39 10.59
C GLU A 187 3.74 -22.99 11.79
N ASP A 188 4.40 -23.06 12.94
CA ASP A 188 3.89 -23.71 14.15
C ASP A 188 3.03 -22.77 15.01
N ARG A 189 3.07 -21.46 14.72
CA ARG A 189 2.42 -20.46 15.57
C ARG A 189 1.69 -19.36 14.80
N PHE A 190 0.46 -19.09 15.24
CA PHE A 190 -0.28 -17.89 14.85
C PHE A 190 0.25 -16.65 15.57
N THR A 191 0.54 -15.58 14.81
CA THR A 191 0.98 -14.30 15.38
C THR A 191 0.13 -13.13 14.86
N LYS A 192 0.07 -12.07 15.67
CA LYS A 192 -0.56 -10.79 15.29
C LYS A 192 0.45 -9.77 14.78
N THR A 193 1.72 -10.14 14.64
CA THR A 193 2.85 -9.28 14.26
C THR A 193 2.56 -8.53 12.97
N ARG A 194 2.20 -9.26 11.92
CA ARG A 194 1.89 -8.66 10.61
C ARG A 194 0.71 -7.69 10.67
N SER A 195 -0.32 -8.00 11.46
CA SER A 195 -1.49 -7.12 11.63
C SER A 195 -1.13 -5.83 12.36
N ALA A 196 -0.33 -5.92 13.43
CA ALA A 196 0.14 -4.75 14.16
C ALA A 196 0.99 -3.85 13.25
N LEU A 197 1.99 -4.40 12.56
CA LEU A 197 2.88 -3.66 11.67
C LEU A 197 2.12 -3.02 10.48
N HIS A 198 1.13 -3.73 9.94
CA HIS A 198 0.28 -3.18 8.88
C HIS A 198 -0.63 -2.06 9.38
N LYS A 199 -1.14 -2.12 10.62
CA LYS A 199 -1.87 -0.99 11.22
C LYS A 199 -0.98 0.22 11.43
N MET A 200 0.25 0.01 11.90
CA MET A 200 1.23 1.10 12.03
C MET A 200 1.53 1.73 10.67
N THR A 201 1.71 0.92 9.62
CA THR A 201 1.88 1.39 8.24
C THR A 201 0.66 2.18 7.76
N PHE A 202 -0.55 1.64 7.93
CA PHE A 202 -1.79 2.25 7.48
C PHE A 202 -2.05 3.59 8.17
N TRP A 203 -2.02 3.62 9.50
CA TRP A 203 -2.25 4.84 10.26
C TRP A 203 -1.11 5.84 10.13
N GLY A 204 0.14 5.37 10.08
CA GLY A 204 1.31 6.21 9.82
C GLY A 204 1.20 6.92 8.48
N PHE A 205 0.84 6.19 7.42
CA PHE A 205 0.59 6.76 6.09
C PHE A 205 -0.54 7.79 6.11
N LEU A 206 -1.69 7.48 6.71
CA LEU A 206 -2.82 8.42 6.77
C LEU A 206 -2.49 9.68 7.56
N MET A 207 -1.72 9.56 8.65
CA MET A 207 -1.24 10.71 9.42
C MET A 207 -0.25 11.57 8.61
N CYS A 208 0.73 10.96 7.94
CA CYS A 208 1.64 11.70 7.05
C CYS A 208 0.88 12.39 5.90
N PHE A 209 -0.05 11.69 5.26
CA PHE A 209 -0.87 12.27 4.20
C PHE A 209 -1.76 13.41 4.74
N GLY A 210 -2.32 13.25 5.94
CA GLY A 210 -3.07 14.28 6.65
C GLY A 210 -2.20 15.50 6.99
N SER A 211 -0.94 15.30 7.34
CA SER A 211 0.03 16.38 7.57
C SER A 211 0.27 17.22 6.31
N THR A 212 0.54 16.58 5.17
CA THR A 212 0.72 17.27 3.88
C THR A 212 -0.55 18.00 3.44
N THR A 213 -1.72 17.36 3.62
CA THR A 213 -3.02 17.95 3.31
C THR A 213 -3.31 19.16 4.20
N ALA A 214 -3.04 19.05 5.51
CA ALA A 214 -3.18 20.15 6.45
C ALA A 214 -2.27 21.33 6.09
N GLY A 215 -1.01 21.07 5.71
CA GLY A 215 -0.10 22.13 5.25
C GLY A 215 -0.62 22.86 4.01
N THR A 216 -1.15 22.11 3.04
CA THR A 216 -1.76 22.68 1.83
C THR A 216 -2.96 23.57 2.17
N ILE A 217 -3.85 23.09 3.05
CA ILE A 217 -5.02 23.86 3.49
C ILE A 217 -4.59 25.12 4.25
N LEU A 218 -3.62 25.01 5.17
CA LEU A 218 -3.12 26.16 5.93
C LEU A 218 -2.52 27.22 5.00
N HIS A 219 -1.71 26.81 4.01
CA HIS A 219 -1.12 27.73 3.05
C HIS A 219 -2.18 28.42 2.18
N TYR A 220 -3.03 27.66 1.48
CA TYR A 220 -3.94 28.24 0.49
C TYR A 220 -5.25 28.79 1.05
N ALA A 221 -5.81 28.20 2.12
CA ALA A 221 -7.09 28.64 2.67
C ALA A 221 -6.92 29.67 3.79
N PHE A 222 -5.82 29.61 4.54
CA PHE A 222 -5.59 30.48 5.69
C PHE A 222 -4.39 31.43 5.52
N GLY A 223 -3.63 31.33 4.42
CA GLY A 223 -2.43 32.16 4.20
C GLY A 223 -1.30 31.87 5.20
N LEU A 224 -1.35 30.73 5.89
CA LEU A 224 -0.36 30.33 6.88
C LEU A 224 0.72 29.51 6.19
N GLU A 225 1.83 30.18 5.86
CA GLU A 225 2.96 29.57 5.17
C GLU A 225 3.91 28.85 6.13
N ALA A 226 4.64 27.86 5.62
CA ALA A 226 5.74 27.25 6.35
C ALA A 226 6.86 28.30 6.56
N PRO A 227 7.62 28.25 7.67
CA PRO A 227 7.74 27.16 8.64
C PRO A 227 6.63 27.12 9.71
N TYR A 228 6.05 25.94 9.93
CA TYR A 228 5.03 25.74 10.96
C TYR A 228 5.62 25.46 12.34
N SER A 229 4.97 25.97 13.39
CA SER A 229 5.31 25.66 14.79
C SER A 229 5.15 24.16 15.10
N TRP A 230 5.79 23.68 16.17
CA TRP A 230 5.76 22.26 16.54
C TRP A 230 4.36 21.76 16.96
N TYR A 231 3.51 22.66 17.47
CA TYR A 231 2.12 22.38 17.87
C TYR A 231 1.11 22.57 16.71
N SER A 232 1.58 22.86 15.50
CA SER A 232 0.74 22.94 14.32
C SER A 232 0.21 21.57 13.89
N LEU A 233 -0.96 21.55 13.25
CA LEU A 233 -1.56 20.32 12.75
C LEU A 233 -0.63 19.52 11.80
N PRO A 234 0.14 20.13 10.86
CA PRO A 234 1.12 19.42 10.07
C PRO A 234 2.17 18.68 10.92
N LYS A 235 2.70 19.30 11.97
CA LYS A 235 3.73 18.66 12.81
C LYS A 235 3.15 17.58 13.74
N LEU A 236 1.99 17.85 14.35
CA LEU A 236 1.29 16.90 15.22
C LEU A 236 0.82 15.64 14.50
N LEU A 237 0.54 15.70 13.19
CA LEU A 237 0.26 14.51 12.38
C LEU A 237 1.53 13.91 11.78
N GLY A 238 2.43 14.76 11.27
CA GLY A 238 3.57 14.33 10.46
C GLY A 238 4.63 13.56 11.23
N VAL A 239 5.00 14.02 12.43
CA VAL A 239 6.04 13.38 13.25
C VAL A 239 5.60 12.00 13.77
N PRO A 240 4.48 11.85 14.51
CA PRO A 240 4.05 10.53 14.94
C PRO A 240 3.67 9.63 13.76
N GLY A 241 3.08 10.19 12.70
CA GLY A 241 2.79 9.47 11.48
C GLY A 241 4.05 8.88 10.83
N GLY A 242 5.12 9.68 10.73
CA GLY A 242 6.41 9.26 10.19
C GLY A 242 7.05 8.15 11.02
N VAL A 243 6.99 8.25 12.35
CA VAL A 243 7.53 7.21 13.25
C VAL A 243 6.75 5.89 13.08
N LEU A 244 5.42 5.95 13.10
CA LEU A 244 4.57 4.77 12.88
C LEU A 244 4.82 4.13 11.51
N LEU A 245 4.96 4.95 10.47
CA LEU A 245 5.20 4.49 9.11
C LEU A 245 6.57 3.81 8.97
N CYS A 246 7.62 4.40 9.55
CA CYS A 246 8.96 3.80 9.59
C CYS A 246 8.96 2.43 10.30
N LEU A 247 8.39 2.37 11.51
CA LEU A 247 8.35 1.13 12.28
C LEU A 247 7.49 0.05 11.59
N GLY A 248 6.35 0.45 11.04
CA GLY A 248 5.44 -0.44 10.32
C GLY A 248 6.08 -1.02 9.05
N THR A 249 6.63 -0.17 8.18
CA THR A 249 7.26 -0.59 6.92
C THR A 249 8.57 -1.34 7.14
N GLY A 250 9.42 -0.90 8.06
CA GLY A 250 10.66 -1.60 8.44
C GLY A 250 10.37 -2.98 9.01
N GLY A 251 9.38 -3.09 9.90
CA GLY A 251 8.93 -4.37 10.43
C GLY A 251 8.32 -5.28 9.37
N LEU A 252 7.51 -4.75 8.45
CA LEU A 252 6.95 -5.55 7.34
C LEU A 252 8.02 -6.03 6.36
N ALA A 253 9.03 -5.21 6.07
CA ALA A 253 10.18 -5.59 5.25
C ALA A 253 10.95 -6.73 5.92
N TRP A 254 11.28 -6.60 7.21
CA TRP A 254 11.90 -7.67 8.00
C TRP A 254 11.06 -8.95 7.99
N LEU A 255 9.76 -8.85 8.26
CA LEU A 255 8.85 -10.00 8.30
C LEU A 255 8.78 -10.72 6.95
N LYS A 256 8.82 -9.98 5.84
CA LYS A 256 8.84 -10.55 4.48
C LYS A 256 10.09 -11.37 4.20
N THR A 257 11.21 -11.13 4.89
CA THR A 257 12.43 -11.98 4.80
C THR A 257 12.34 -13.29 5.58
N LYS A 258 11.41 -13.38 6.54
CA LYS A 258 11.16 -14.58 7.35
C LYS A 258 10.09 -15.50 6.74
N ALA A 259 9.29 -14.98 5.82
CA ALA A 259 8.20 -15.72 5.22
C ALA A 259 8.72 -16.84 4.30
N ASP A 260 8.16 -18.05 4.42
CA ASP A 260 8.36 -19.14 3.45
C ASP A 260 8.16 -18.64 2.00
N PRO A 261 9.18 -18.70 1.13
CA PRO A 261 9.09 -18.23 -0.25
C PRO A 261 8.14 -19.05 -1.13
N ASN A 262 7.86 -20.30 -0.78
CA ASN A 262 6.98 -21.19 -1.57
C ASN A 262 5.49 -20.87 -1.39
N LEU A 263 5.13 -20.12 -0.35
CA LEU A 263 3.74 -19.75 -0.04
C LEU A 263 3.37 -18.34 -0.55
N GLY A 264 4.10 -17.84 -1.54
CA GLY A 264 3.84 -16.59 -2.24
C GLY A 264 4.44 -16.61 -3.63
N VAL A 265 4.27 -15.52 -4.36
CA VAL A 265 4.78 -15.42 -5.73
C VAL A 265 6.22 -14.90 -5.73
N ALA A 266 7.19 -15.76 -6.08
CA ALA A 266 8.60 -15.41 -6.07
C ALA A 266 8.96 -14.27 -7.05
N ARG A 267 8.39 -14.27 -8.26
CA ARG A 267 8.72 -13.28 -9.32
C ARG A 267 8.44 -11.83 -8.93
N ILE A 268 7.51 -11.59 -8.00
CA ILE A 268 7.08 -10.24 -7.59
C ILE A 268 7.76 -9.79 -6.29
N TRP A 269 8.47 -10.67 -5.60
CA TRP A 269 8.98 -10.42 -4.26
C TRP A 269 9.85 -9.15 -4.18
N SER A 270 10.71 -8.95 -5.18
CA SER A 270 11.61 -7.79 -5.28
C SER A 270 10.83 -6.48 -5.48
N SER A 271 9.83 -6.45 -6.37
CA SER A 271 8.99 -5.26 -6.58
C SER A 271 8.17 -4.90 -5.34
N GLU A 272 7.66 -5.90 -4.62
CA GLU A 272 6.93 -5.66 -3.37
C GLU A 272 7.86 -5.16 -2.26
N MET A 273 9.06 -5.72 -2.15
CA MET A 273 10.07 -5.25 -1.20
C MET A 273 10.50 -3.82 -1.52
N ALA A 274 10.78 -3.52 -2.79
CA ALA A 274 11.12 -2.18 -3.25
C ALA A 274 10.05 -1.15 -2.89
N PHE A 275 8.77 -1.50 -3.04
CA PHE A 275 7.68 -0.61 -2.64
C PHE A 275 7.63 -0.38 -1.13
N ILE A 276 7.79 -1.42 -0.30
CA ILE A 276 7.81 -1.27 1.17
C ILE A 276 8.99 -0.39 1.60
N LEU A 277 10.16 -0.59 1.01
CA LEU A 277 11.36 0.20 1.29
C LEU A 277 11.26 1.64 0.77
N LEU A 278 10.58 1.87 -0.36
CA LEU A 278 10.26 3.21 -0.84
C LEU A 278 9.39 3.94 0.19
N LEU A 279 8.35 3.30 0.70
CA LEU A 279 7.46 3.89 1.70
C LEU A 279 8.19 4.16 3.03
N PHE A 280 9.08 3.25 3.45
CA PHE A 280 10.00 3.48 4.58
C PHE A 280 10.90 4.70 4.33
N SER A 281 11.46 4.80 3.12
CA SER A 281 12.37 5.90 2.74
C SER A 281 11.65 7.24 2.75
N VAL A 282 10.40 7.30 2.28
CA VAL A 282 9.56 8.51 2.35
C VAL A 282 9.41 8.98 3.80
N SER A 283 9.04 8.09 4.72
CA SER A 283 8.89 8.47 6.13
C SER A 283 10.22 8.79 6.82
N ALA A 284 11.26 8.01 6.57
CA ALA A 284 12.56 8.18 7.20
C ALA A 284 13.20 9.51 6.77
N THR A 285 13.20 9.79 5.46
CA THR A 285 13.74 11.05 4.92
C THR A 285 12.93 12.26 5.38
N GLY A 286 11.61 12.12 5.57
CA GLY A 286 10.78 13.20 6.13
C GLY A 286 11.11 13.51 7.60
N LEU A 287 11.35 12.48 8.42
CA LEU A 287 11.81 12.67 9.81
C LEU A 287 13.23 13.23 9.89
N LEU A 288 14.14 12.76 9.04
CA LEU A 288 15.51 13.28 8.94
C LEU A 288 15.52 14.74 8.50
N LEU A 289 14.72 15.09 7.50
CA LEU A 289 14.54 16.47 7.06
C LEU A 289 14.01 17.35 8.20
N TYR A 290 13.03 16.85 8.97
CA TYR A 290 12.56 17.58 10.15
C TYR A 290 13.67 17.78 11.19
N ALA A 291 14.45 16.75 11.50
CA ALA A 291 15.58 16.85 12.44
C ALA A 291 16.71 17.77 11.94
N ALA A 292 16.90 17.86 10.62
CA ALA A 292 17.91 18.70 9.98
C ALA A 292 17.51 20.18 9.88
N THR A 293 16.26 20.53 10.15
CA THR A 293 15.75 21.92 10.05
C THR A 293 16.68 22.90 10.78
N GLY A 294 17.12 23.96 10.08
CA GLY A 294 18.03 24.97 10.64
C GLY A 294 19.53 24.63 10.51
N THR A 295 19.88 23.56 9.78
CA THR A 295 21.27 23.18 9.49
C THR A 295 21.51 23.06 7.99
N ALA A 296 22.78 23.04 7.56
CA ALA A 296 23.16 22.80 6.16
C ALA A 296 22.75 21.41 5.62
N LEU A 297 22.31 20.49 6.50
CA LEU A 297 21.84 19.16 6.07
C LEU A 297 20.50 19.21 5.33
N VAL A 298 19.76 20.33 5.39
CA VAL A 298 18.51 20.51 4.64
C VAL A 298 18.75 20.38 3.13
N GLU A 299 19.85 20.92 2.61
CA GLU A 299 20.23 20.85 1.18
C GLU A 299 20.35 19.42 0.65
N TRP A 300 20.67 18.46 1.53
CA TRP A 300 20.79 17.04 1.18
C TRP A 300 19.48 16.29 1.36
N PHE A 301 18.83 16.44 2.52
CA PHE A 301 17.64 15.66 2.83
C PHE A 301 16.40 16.13 2.07
N LEU A 302 16.32 17.40 1.70
CA LEU A 302 15.17 17.94 0.98
C LEU A 302 15.02 17.31 -0.41
N PRO A 303 16.02 17.34 -1.31
CA PRO A 303 15.94 16.66 -2.61
C PRO A 303 15.61 15.16 -2.50
N ILE A 304 16.23 14.47 -1.54
CA ILE A 304 16.01 13.04 -1.32
C ILE A 304 14.55 12.79 -0.91
N HIS A 305 14.03 13.56 0.04
CA HIS A 305 12.65 13.42 0.48
C HIS A 305 11.67 13.67 -0.67
N LEU A 306 11.84 14.76 -1.42
CA LEU A 306 11.00 15.09 -2.56
C LEU A 306 11.06 14.04 -3.67
N GLY A 307 12.26 13.54 -3.99
CA GLY A 307 12.46 12.48 -4.97
C GLY A 307 11.75 11.18 -4.59
N THR A 308 11.83 10.79 -3.31
CA THR A 308 11.12 9.59 -2.81
C THR A 308 9.60 9.77 -2.78
N VAL A 309 9.09 10.91 -2.33
CA VAL A 309 7.64 11.23 -2.32
C VAL A 309 7.08 11.23 -3.74
N LEU A 310 7.76 11.89 -4.67
CA LEU A 310 7.33 11.95 -6.07
C LEU A 310 7.33 10.57 -6.72
N THR A 311 8.38 9.78 -6.48
CA THR A 311 8.45 8.38 -6.93
C THR A 311 7.29 7.56 -6.38
N PHE A 312 6.98 7.70 -5.09
CA PHE A 312 5.87 7.00 -4.44
C PHE A 312 4.53 7.27 -5.14
N PHE A 313 4.22 8.53 -5.42
CA PHE A 313 2.97 8.87 -6.13
C PHE A 313 2.94 8.29 -7.53
N LEU A 314 4.02 8.43 -8.31
CA LEU A 314 4.08 7.94 -9.68
C LEU A 314 3.90 6.43 -9.80
N VAL A 315 4.43 5.64 -8.85
CA VAL A 315 4.32 4.16 -8.87
C VAL A 315 3.07 3.62 -8.17
N THR A 316 2.31 4.46 -7.45
CA THR A 316 1.11 4.06 -6.69
C THR A 316 0.12 3.18 -7.50
N PRO A 317 -0.32 3.55 -8.72
CA PRO A 317 -1.31 2.77 -9.46
C PRO A 317 -0.81 1.42 -10.01
N TYR A 318 0.50 1.17 -9.99
CA TYR A 318 1.12 -0.04 -10.56
C TYR A 318 1.80 -0.93 -9.51
N SER A 319 2.05 -0.39 -8.32
CA SER A 319 2.75 -1.06 -7.24
C SER A 319 1.79 -1.77 -6.29
N LYS A 320 2.36 -2.38 -5.24
CA LYS A 320 1.59 -3.00 -4.15
C LYS A 320 0.58 -2.04 -3.53
N MET A 321 0.74 -0.71 -3.59
CA MET A 321 -0.22 0.24 -3.04
C MET A 321 -1.66 0.01 -3.53
N ILE A 322 -1.83 -0.42 -4.80
CA ILE A 322 -3.16 -0.61 -5.40
C ILE A 322 -4.01 -1.66 -4.67
N HIS A 323 -3.37 -2.59 -3.95
CA HIS A 323 -4.06 -3.66 -3.22
C HIS A 323 -5.08 -3.12 -2.22
N GLY A 324 -4.81 -1.99 -1.56
CA GLY A 324 -5.71 -1.40 -0.57
C GLY A 324 -7.05 -1.01 -1.18
N PHE A 325 -7.01 -0.45 -2.39
CA PHE A 325 -8.20 -0.02 -3.11
C PHE A 325 -9.01 -1.19 -3.66
N TYR A 326 -8.36 -2.18 -4.28
CA TYR A 326 -9.05 -3.38 -4.78
C TYR A 326 -9.62 -4.23 -3.65
N ARG A 327 -8.93 -4.28 -2.50
CA ARG A 327 -9.43 -4.91 -1.29
C ARG A 327 -10.69 -4.21 -0.78
N MET A 328 -10.70 -2.88 -0.71
CA MET A 328 -11.89 -2.13 -0.30
C MET A 328 -13.07 -2.46 -1.24
N ALA A 329 -12.85 -2.42 -2.55
CA ALA A 329 -13.86 -2.81 -3.53
C ALA A 329 -14.32 -4.28 -3.36
N ALA A 330 -13.41 -5.22 -3.09
CA ALA A 330 -13.76 -6.62 -2.83
C ALA A 330 -14.61 -6.78 -1.57
N LEU A 331 -14.30 -6.04 -0.49
CA LEU A 331 -15.05 -6.03 0.76
C LEU A 331 -16.46 -5.45 0.56
N VAL A 332 -16.58 -4.33 -0.15
CA VAL A 332 -17.89 -3.76 -0.48
C VAL A 332 -18.73 -4.76 -1.27
N LYS A 333 -18.16 -5.40 -2.30
CA LYS A 333 -18.86 -6.45 -3.04
C LYS A 333 -19.29 -7.61 -2.12
N ASN A 334 -18.45 -7.98 -1.17
CA ASN A 334 -18.78 -9.03 -0.20
C ASN A 334 -19.99 -8.64 0.66
N GLN A 335 -20.06 -7.39 1.13
CA GLN A 335 -21.21 -6.90 1.90
C GLN A 335 -22.50 -6.87 1.06
N THR A 336 -22.43 -6.48 -0.22
CA THR A 336 -23.61 -6.44 -1.13
C THR A 336 -24.21 -7.80 -1.50
N ARG A 337 -23.54 -8.90 -1.11
CA ARG A 337 -24.06 -10.27 -1.29
C ARG A 337 -24.75 -10.81 -0.05
N SER A 338 -24.45 -10.24 1.11
CA SER A 338 -24.97 -10.68 2.41
C SER A 338 -26.21 -9.92 2.86
N GLY A 339 -26.55 -8.81 2.19
CA GLY A 339 -27.81 -8.07 2.35
C GLY A 339 -28.84 -8.50 1.30
#